data_AF-A0A3D2S1E7-F1
#
_entry.id   AF-A0A3D2S1E7-F1
#
_cell.length_a   1.000
_cell.length_b   1.000
_cell.length_c   1.000
_cell.angle_alpha   90.00
_cell.angle_beta   90.00
_cell.angle_gamma   90.00
#
_symmetry.space_group_name_H-M   'P 1'
#
loop_
_entity.id
_entity.type
_entity.pdbx_description
1 polymer ?
#
loop_
_entity_poly.entity_id
_entity_poly.type
_entity_poly.pdbx_seq_one_letter_code
_entity_poly.pdbx_strand_id
1 'polypeptide(L)'
;MRKGRLSKDETQFITDNADNMGPEEIATALDRDPASIAMFIKRKLRLGLSEEEEVAYSLEDRPYWSELKQQFTTEELDLVKYHWSRIIAQFRDDVFPTEEMQVVDVIKIEMLMNRSLKQNKETIDQINLLEKLLIQERDVELEHRDRDYIMNLERQAATLRASQESLNRDYRDLQTKKSSMLKEMKGTREQRIKRLEDSKQSFTGWIAHLIQHPNMVKKYGLEMERMRMAMTAEKERLSAFHKYDDGQVDQPFLTPETARE
;
A
#
# COMPACT_ATOMS: atom_id res chain seq x y z
N MET A 1 7.99 -24.94 29.00
CA MET A 1 8.10 -23.96 27.90
C MET A 1 8.76 -22.68 28.37
N ARG A 2 9.92 -22.36 27.80
CA ARG A 2 10.75 -21.22 28.20
C ARG A 2 10.22 -19.93 27.57
N LYS A 3 10.08 -18.87 28.37
CA LYS A 3 9.69 -17.52 27.92
C LYS A 3 10.90 -16.58 28.02
N GLY A 4 11.17 -15.78 26.98
CA GLY A 4 12.33 -14.87 26.94
C GLY A 4 12.88 -14.67 25.53
N ARG A 5 13.99 -13.91 25.39
CA ARG A 5 14.66 -13.70 24.10
C ARG A 5 15.13 -15.03 23.50
N LEU A 6 14.99 -15.15 22.18
CA LEU A 6 15.47 -16.29 21.40
C LEU A 6 16.98 -16.17 21.20
N SER A 7 17.68 -17.28 21.39
CA SER A 7 19.08 -17.48 21.03
C SER A 7 19.28 -17.34 19.51
N LYS A 8 20.53 -17.08 19.08
CA LYS A 8 20.89 -17.11 17.66
C LYS A 8 20.66 -18.49 17.05
N ASP A 9 20.96 -19.56 17.79
CA ASP A 9 20.78 -20.93 17.31
C ASP A 9 19.30 -21.30 17.20
N GLU A 10 18.49 -20.86 18.17
CA GLU A 10 17.01 -21.00 18.12
C GLU A 10 16.45 -20.22 16.91
N THR A 11 16.96 -19.02 16.65
CA THR A 11 16.56 -18.19 15.50
C THR A 11 16.89 -18.86 14.15
N GLN A 12 18.08 -19.46 14.04
CA GLN A 12 18.52 -20.17 12.84
C GLN A 12 17.60 -21.37 12.57
N PHE A 13 17.35 -22.18 13.61
CA PHE A 13 16.46 -23.34 13.52
C PHE A 13 15.04 -22.98 13.10
N ILE A 14 14.49 -21.87 13.62
CA ILE A 14 13.15 -21.40 13.22
C ILE A 14 13.18 -20.95 11.74
N THR A 15 14.21 -20.23 11.31
CA THR A 15 14.35 -19.78 9.91
C THR A 15 14.39 -20.94 8.92
N ASP A 16 15.16 -21.98 9.23
CA ASP A 16 15.39 -23.11 8.32
C ASP A 16 14.19 -24.07 8.23
N ASN A 17 13.29 -24.05 9.23
CA ASN A 17 12.16 -24.99 9.33
C ASN A 17 10.79 -24.33 9.24
N ALA A 18 10.68 -23.00 9.24
CA ALA A 18 9.40 -22.29 9.22
C ALA A 18 8.57 -22.52 7.93
N ASP A 19 9.20 -22.90 6.82
CA ASP A 19 8.50 -23.24 5.58
C ASP A 19 7.87 -24.65 5.60
N ASN A 20 8.41 -25.54 6.44
CA ASN A 20 8.05 -26.97 6.43
C ASN A 20 7.29 -27.42 7.69
N MET A 21 7.44 -26.70 8.80
CA MET A 21 6.88 -27.07 10.11
C MET A 21 5.96 -25.99 10.65
N GLY A 22 4.85 -26.40 11.27
CA GLY A 22 3.91 -25.48 11.90
C GLY A 22 4.49 -24.81 13.16
N PRO A 23 3.98 -23.63 13.57
CA PRO A 23 4.45 -22.92 14.77
C PRO A 23 4.43 -23.77 16.05
N GLU A 24 3.47 -24.69 16.19
CA GLU A 24 3.37 -25.60 17.34
C GLU A 24 4.43 -26.71 17.35
N GLU A 25 4.80 -27.21 16.17
CA GLU A 25 5.82 -28.24 16.01
C GLU A 25 7.21 -27.68 16.30
N ILE A 26 7.48 -26.47 15.79
CA ILE A 26 8.73 -25.74 16.07
C ILE A 26 8.81 -25.37 17.56
N ALA A 27 7.69 -24.99 18.18
CA ALA A 27 7.64 -24.70 19.61
C ALA A 27 7.91 -25.95 20.47
N THR A 28 7.42 -27.11 20.04
CA THR A 28 7.68 -28.39 20.70
C THR A 28 9.14 -28.81 20.55
N ALA A 29 9.73 -28.64 19.35
CA ALA A 29 11.14 -28.96 19.09
C ALA A 29 12.11 -28.08 19.90
N LEU A 30 11.75 -26.82 20.16
CA LEU A 30 12.57 -25.86 20.89
C LEU A 30 12.23 -25.73 22.40
N ASP A 31 11.25 -26.48 22.91
CA ASP A 31 10.71 -26.31 24.28
C ASP A 31 10.33 -24.83 24.58
N ARG A 32 9.71 -24.18 23.58
CA ARG A 32 9.29 -22.79 23.61
C ARG A 32 7.78 -22.66 23.61
N ASP A 33 7.32 -21.51 24.07
CA ASP A 33 5.92 -21.13 24.03
C ASP A 33 5.45 -20.93 22.57
N PRO A 34 4.39 -21.63 22.10
CA PRO A 34 3.92 -21.56 20.72
C PRO A 34 3.54 -20.16 20.27
N ALA A 35 2.97 -19.34 21.16
CA ALA A 35 2.64 -17.95 20.84
C ALA A 35 3.90 -17.12 20.58
N SER A 36 4.99 -17.38 21.32
CA SER A 36 6.28 -16.70 21.12
C SER A 36 6.95 -17.08 19.80
N ILE A 37 6.87 -18.35 19.39
CA ILE A 37 7.37 -18.83 18.09
C ILE A 37 6.51 -18.31 16.95
N ALA A 38 5.18 -18.35 17.08
CA ALA A 38 4.26 -17.77 16.11
C ALA A 38 4.53 -16.27 15.91
N MET A 39 4.75 -15.52 17.00
CA MET A 39 5.09 -14.10 16.93
C MET A 39 6.47 -13.87 16.29
N PHE A 40 7.43 -14.77 16.50
CA PHE A 40 8.73 -14.70 15.84
C PHE A 40 8.63 -14.97 14.34
N ILE A 41 7.98 -16.07 13.93
CA ILE A 41 7.76 -16.42 12.52
C ILE A 41 7.03 -15.28 11.80
N LYS A 42 5.94 -14.77 12.38
CA LYS A 42 5.18 -13.64 11.84
C LYS A 42 6.01 -12.38 11.68
N ARG A 43 6.83 -12.00 12.68
CA ARG A 43 7.56 -10.73 12.69
C ARG A 43 8.89 -10.76 11.92
N LYS A 44 9.58 -11.90 11.92
CA LYS A 44 10.94 -12.04 11.38
C LYS A 44 10.99 -12.76 10.03
N LEU A 45 10.10 -13.73 9.80
CA LEU A 45 10.10 -14.57 8.60
C LEU A 45 8.94 -14.26 7.65
N ARG A 46 7.93 -13.50 8.11
CA ARG A 46 6.75 -13.06 7.32
C ARG A 46 5.87 -14.21 6.79
N LEU A 47 6.07 -15.43 7.30
CA LEU A 47 5.29 -16.59 6.90
C LEU A 47 3.95 -16.63 7.65
N GLY A 48 2.85 -16.84 6.91
CA GLY A 48 1.50 -16.99 7.46
C GLY A 48 0.82 -15.68 7.90
N LEU A 49 1.24 -14.54 7.36
CA LEU A 49 0.55 -13.26 7.52
C LEU A 49 -0.70 -13.22 6.62
N SER A 50 -1.77 -12.58 7.07
CA SER A 50 -2.82 -12.11 6.15
C SER A 50 -2.23 -11.08 5.19
N GLU A 51 -2.73 -10.96 3.95
CA GLU A 51 -2.30 -9.92 2.98
C GLU A 51 -2.28 -8.51 3.61
N GLU A 52 -3.27 -8.21 4.47
CA GLU A 52 -3.36 -6.94 5.18
C GLU A 52 -2.24 -6.77 6.24
N GLU A 53 -1.84 -7.86 6.91
CA GLU A 53 -0.79 -7.84 7.93
C GLU A 53 0.60 -7.73 7.28
N GLU A 54 0.83 -8.38 6.12
CA GLU A 54 2.07 -8.32 5.37
C GLU A 54 2.36 -6.90 4.83
N VAL A 55 1.32 -6.24 4.32
CA VAL A 55 1.38 -4.85 3.85
C VAL A 55 1.61 -3.87 5.00
N ALA A 56 1.04 -4.11 6.19
CA ALA A 56 1.27 -3.28 7.38
C ALA A 56 2.74 -3.30 7.82
N TYR A 57 3.36 -4.48 7.82
CA TYR A 57 4.79 -4.62 8.13
C TYR A 57 5.69 -3.94 7.08
N SER A 58 5.27 -3.91 5.81
CA SER A 58 6.02 -3.23 4.75
C SER A 58 6.18 -1.72 4.96
N LEU A 59 5.28 -1.06 5.73
CA LEU A 59 5.39 0.37 6.02
C LEU A 59 6.61 0.67 6.89
N GLU A 60 6.94 -0.24 7.81
CA GLU A 60 8.03 -0.03 8.76
C GLU A 60 9.42 -0.10 8.11
N ASP A 61 9.50 -0.78 6.96
CA ASP A 61 10.72 -0.88 6.17
C ASP A 61 10.95 0.35 5.27
N ARG A 62 9.95 1.25 5.17
CA ARG A 62 10.04 2.41 4.27
C ARG A 62 10.97 3.48 4.85
N PRO A 63 11.73 4.20 3.99
CA PRO A 63 12.68 5.22 4.46
C PRO A 63 12.04 6.31 5.36
N TYR A 64 10.80 6.69 5.04
CA TYR A 64 10.06 7.73 5.76
C TYR A 64 9.41 7.25 7.08
N TRP A 65 9.51 5.96 7.43
CA TRP A 65 8.97 5.45 8.70
C TRP A 65 9.59 6.12 9.93
N SER A 66 10.89 6.41 9.85
CA SER A 66 11.61 7.12 10.91
C SER A 66 11.04 8.52 11.17
N GLU A 67 10.61 9.20 10.11
CA GLU A 67 9.97 10.52 10.19
C GLU A 67 8.55 10.42 10.77
N LEU A 68 7.77 9.41 10.35
CA LEU A 68 6.43 9.16 10.91
C LEU A 68 6.49 8.94 12.43
N LYS A 69 7.50 8.21 12.93
CA LYS A 69 7.71 8.03 14.37
C LYS A 69 7.97 9.33 15.14
N GLN A 70 8.51 10.35 14.48
CA GLN A 70 8.74 11.66 15.10
C GLN A 70 7.49 12.53 15.10
N GLN A 71 6.54 12.28 14.19
CA GLN A 71 5.34 13.11 14.00
C GLN A 71 4.13 12.65 14.84
N PHE A 72 4.07 11.36 15.17
CA PHE A 72 2.89 10.70 15.75
C PHE A 72 3.19 10.01 17.07
N THR A 73 2.19 9.95 17.95
CA THR A 73 2.28 9.15 19.18
C THR A 73 2.24 7.66 18.86
N THR A 74 2.59 6.81 19.82
CA THR A 74 2.53 5.34 19.63
C THR A 74 1.14 4.85 19.26
N GLU A 75 0.10 5.38 19.88
CA GLU A 75 -1.30 5.03 19.58
C GLU A 75 -1.71 5.48 18.18
N GLU A 76 -1.27 6.67 17.76
CA GLU A 76 -1.52 7.18 16.41
C GLU A 76 -0.77 6.38 15.35
N LEU A 77 0.45 5.91 15.64
CA LEU A 77 1.21 5.05 14.74
C LEU A 77 0.51 3.71 14.48
N ASP A 78 -0.18 3.14 15.48
CA ASP A 78 -0.97 1.93 15.28
C ASP A 78 -2.16 2.18 14.35
N LEU A 79 -2.82 3.34 14.48
CA LEU A 79 -3.86 3.76 13.54
C LEU A 79 -3.28 4.01 12.13
N VAL A 80 -2.11 4.64 12.03
CA VAL A 80 -1.41 4.86 10.75
C VAL A 80 -1.17 3.53 10.04
N LYS A 81 -0.65 2.51 10.74
CA LYS A 81 -0.41 1.17 10.17
C LYS A 81 -1.72 0.52 9.70
N TYR A 82 -2.78 0.64 10.49
CA TYR A 82 -4.10 0.11 10.14
C TYR A 82 -4.69 0.78 8.89
N HIS A 83 -4.64 2.11 8.81
CA HIS A 83 -5.14 2.82 7.63
C HIS A 83 -4.29 2.52 6.39
N TRP A 84 -2.97 2.42 6.57
CA TRP A 84 -2.05 2.03 5.51
C TRP A 84 -2.38 0.68 4.92
N SER A 85 -2.47 -0.38 5.75
CA SER A 85 -2.74 -1.73 5.26
C SER A 85 -4.06 -1.79 4.50
N ARG A 86 -5.10 -1.16 5.04
CA ARG A 86 -6.42 -1.13 4.42
C ARG A 86 -6.47 -0.38 3.10
N ILE A 87 -5.70 0.70 2.96
CA ILE A 87 -5.66 1.47 1.71
C ILE A 87 -4.81 0.73 0.67
N ILE A 88 -3.60 0.30 1.03
CA ILE A 88 -2.67 -0.36 0.11
C ILE A 88 -3.19 -1.73 -0.35
N ALA A 89 -3.90 -2.49 0.50
CA ALA A 89 -4.54 -3.75 0.09
C ALA A 89 -5.50 -3.58 -1.12
N GLN A 90 -6.09 -2.39 -1.30
CA GLN A 90 -6.95 -2.11 -2.45
C GLN A 90 -6.19 -2.03 -3.78
N PHE A 91 -4.86 -1.91 -3.74
CA PHE A 91 -4.03 -1.75 -4.93
C PHE A 91 -3.52 -3.07 -5.53
N ARG A 92 -3.73 -4.23 -4.88
CA ARG A 92 -3.42 -5.57 -5.42
C ARG A 92 -2.06 -5.61 -6.16
N ASP A 93 -1.02 -5.10 -5.50
CA ASP A 93 0.39 -5.01 -5.94
C ASP A 93 0.79 -3.92 -6.95
N ASP A 94 -0.14 -3.15 -7.53
CA ASP A 94 0.18 -2.09 -8.51
C ASP A 94 0.13 -0.68 -7.88
N VAL A 95 1.04 -0.45 -6.93
CA VAL A 95 1.20 0.86 -6.25
C VAL A 95 2.41 1.58 -6.81
N PHE A 96 2.19 2.74 -7.43
CA PHE A 96 3.28 3.59 -7.88
C PHE A 96 3.85 4.38 -6.70
N PRO A 97 5.16 4.74 -6.69
CA PRO A 97 5.74 5.53 -5.60
C PRO A 97 4.99 6.85 -5.30
N THR A 98 4.40 7.46 -6.32
CA THR A 98 3.58 8.67 -6.16
C THR A 98 2.24 8.39 -5.50
N GLU A 99 1.61 7.25 -5.81
CA GLU A 99 0.36 6.81 -5.15
C GLU A 99 0.65 6.45 -3.70
N GLU A 100 1.78 5.76 -3.45
CA GLU A 100 2.27 5.46 -2.12
C GLU A 100 2.39 6.74 -1.26
N MET A 101 3.03 7.78 -1.81
CA MET A 101 3.18 9.06 -1.12
C MET A 101 1.84 9.75 -0.87
N GLN A 102 0.92 9.72 -1.84
CA GLN A 102 -0.44 10.25 -1.66
C GLN A 102 -1.22 9.48 -0.58
N VAL A 103 -1.05 8.16 -0.48
CA VAL A 103 -1.67 7.36 0.60
C VAL A 103 -1.15 7.81 1.96
N VAL A 104 0.16 8.01 2.11
CA VAL A 104 0.74 8.56 3.34
C VAL A 104 0.15 9.93 3.67
N ASP A 105 0.04 10.83 2.69
CA ASP A 105 -0.51 12.18 2.89
C ASP A 105 -1.98 12.15 3.31
N VAL A 106 -2.81 11.27 2.70
CA VAL A 106 -4.20 11.06 3.12
C VAL A 106 -4.28 10.61 4.59
N ILE A 107 -3.42 9.67 4.99
CA ILE A 107 -3.39 9.16 6.37
C ILE A 107 -2.95 10.26 7.34
N LYS A 108 -1.94 11.07 6.97
CA LYS A 108 -1.53 12.22 7.77
C LYS A 108 -2.67 13.21 7.98
N ILE A 109 -3.44 13.53 6.92
CA ILE A 109 -4.62 14.39 7.03
C ILE A 109 -5.66 13.77 7.97
N GLU A 110 -5.91 12.47 7.88
CA GLU A 110 -6.83 11.77 8.77
C GLU A 110 -6.40 11.83 10.24
N MET A 111 -5.11 11.68 10.53
CA MET A 111 -4.58 11.83 11.89
C MET A 111 -4.75 13.26 12.40
N LEU A 112 -4.49 14.28 11.58
CA LEU A 112 -4.71 15.68 11.95
C LEU A 112 -6.19 15.99 12.20
N MET A 113 -7.10 15.44 11.40
CA MET A 113 -8.55 15.55 11.62
C MET A 113 -8.95 14.92 12.97
N ASN A 114 -8.42 13.75 13.31
CA ASN A 114 -8.67 13.11 14.60
C ASN A 114 -8.17 13.96 15.78
N ARG A 115 -6.99 14.58 15.66
CA ARG A 115 -6.47 15.52 16.67
C ARG A 115 -7.39 16.74 16.83
N SER A 116 -7.86 17.31 15.72
CA SER A 116 -8.81 18.44 15.75
C SER A 116 -10.11 18.06 16.47
N LEU A 117 -10.67 16.87 16.22
CA LEU A 117 -11.88 16.40 16.93
C LEU A 117 -11.63 16.21 18.44
N LYS A 118 -10.48 15.66 18.82
CA LYS A 118 -10.10 15.52 20.25
C LYS A 118 -10.00 16.89 20.93
N GLN A 119 -9.29 17.83 20.32
CA GLN A 119 -9.13 19.19 20.85
C GLN A 119 -10.47 19.95 20.92
N ASN A 120 -11.35 19.75 19.93
CA ASN A 120 -12.68 20.34 19.90
C ASN A 120 -13.54 19.81 21.06
N LYS A 121 -13.50 18.49 21.31
CA LYS A 121 -14.14 17.89 22.49
C LYS A 121 -13.63 18.49 23.79
N GLU A 122 -12.31 18.55 23.98
CA GLU A 122 -11.70 19.15 25.18
C GLU A 122 -12.13 20.62 25.37
N THR A 123 -12.19 21.38 24.28
CA THR A 123 -12.67 22.78 24.29
C THR A 123 -14.13 22.86 24.73
N ILE A 124 -14.99 21.98 24.21
CA ILE A 124 -16.41 21.88 24.61
C ILE A 124 -16.53 21.55 26.10
N ASP A 125 -15.77 20.57 26.57
CA ASP A 125 -15.79 20.16 27.97
C ASP A 125 -15.34 21.30 28.91
N GLN A 126 -14.34 22.09 28.51
CA GLN A 126 -13.91 23.28 29.23
C GLN A 126 -14.98 24.39 29.23
N ILE A 127 -15.64 24.65 28.10
CA ILE A 127 -16.74 25.62 28.01
C ILE A 127 -17.87 25.20 28.96
N ASN A 128 -18.27 23.92 28.93
CA ASN A 128 -19.31 23.38 29.79
C ASN A 128 -18.96 23.54 31.28
N LEU A 129 -17.69 23.37 31.65
CA LEU A 129 -17.23 23.59 33.02
C LEU A 129 -17.33 25.06 33.42
N LEU A 130 -16.85 25.97 32.57
CA LEU A 130 -16.92 27.42 32.81
C LEU A 130 -18.37 27.91 32.93
N GLU A 131 -19.27 27.40 32.08
CA GLU A 131 -20.70 27.72 32.14
C GLU A 131 -21.34 27.24 33.43
N LYS A 132 -20.98 26.05 33.92
CA LYS A 132 -21.46 25.54 35.22
C LYS A 132 -21.01 26.43 36.37
N LEU A 133 -19.73 26.82 36.41
CA LEU A 133 -19.20 27.73 37.44
C LEU A 133 -19.89 29.10 37.38
N LEU A 134 -20.16 29.59 36.17
CA LEU A 134 -20.84 30.85 35.96
C LEU A 134 -22.30 30.82 36.43
N ILE A 135 -23.01 29.71 36.22
CA ILE A 135 -24.36 29.51 36.77
C ILE A 135 -24.31 29.47 38.29
N GLN A 136 -23.37 28.70 38.87
CA GLN A 136 -23.20 28.60 40.33
C GLN A 136 -22.99 29.98 40.97
N GLU A 137 -22.10 30.80 40.41
CA GLU A 137 -21.83 32.15 40.91
C GLU A 137 -23.03 33.10 40.70
N ARG A 138 -23.80 32.90 39.63
CA ARG A 138 -25.04 33.67 39.37
C ARG A 138 -26.22 33.24 40.22
N ASP A 139 -26.18 32.07 40.84
CA ASP A 139 -27.20 31.62 41.79
C ASP A 139 -26.92 32.13 43.22
N VAL A 140 -25.70 32.64 43.48
CA VAL A 140 -25.36 33.34 44.73
C VAL A 140 -26.16 34.64 44.85
N GLU A 141 -26.55 34.96 46.08
CA GLU A 141 -27.22 36.21 46.46
C GLU A 141 -26.46 37.44 45.93
N LEU A 142 -27.21 38.47 45.54
CA LEU A 142 -26.69 39.59 44.76
C LEU A 142 -25.55 40.36 45.48
N GLU A 143 -25.55 40.34 46.81
CA GLU A 143 -24.59 41.02 47.69
C GLU A 143 -23.28 40.23 47.86
N HIS A 144 -23.31 38.92 47.64
CA HIS A 144 -22.16 38.02 47.79
C HIS A 144 -21.53 37.60 46.46
N ARG A 145 -22.13 38.02 45.34
CA ARG A 145 -21.69 37.67 44.00
C ARG A 145 -20.39 38.38 43.62
N ASP A 146 -19.39 37.61 43.22
CA ASP A 146 -18.15 38.16 42.67
C ASP A 146 -18.32 38.51 41.19
N ARG A 147 -18.50 39.81 40.91
CA ARG A 147 -18.67 40.32 39.54
C ARG A 147 -17.40 40.19 38.70
N ASP A 148 -16.23 40.31 39.31
CA ASP A 148 -14.95 40.22 38.60
C ASP A 148 -14.68 38.77 38.20
N TYR A 149 -15.04 37.81 39.07
CA TYR A 149 -14.97 36.39 38.77
C TYR A 149 -15.92 36.01 37.62
N ILE A 150 -17.17 36.46 37.64
CA ILE A 150 -18.13 36.25 36.53
C ILE A 150 -17.57 36.81 35.22
N MET A 151 -17.09 38.05 35.23
CA MET A 151 -16.57 38.69 34.01
C MET A 151 -15.36 37.93 33.45
N ASN A 152 -14.50 37.38 34.32
CA ASN A 152 -13.38 36.56 33.90
C ASN A 152 -13.82 35.21 33.31
N LEU A 153 -14.81 34.54 33.91
CA LEU A 153 -15.38 33.30 33.37
C LEU A 153 -16.03 33.51 32.00
N GLU A 154 -16.80 34.59 31.84
CA GLU A 154 -17.44 34.97 30.58
C GLU A 154 -16.40 35.21 29.48
N ARG A 155 -15.33 35.93 29.80
CA ARG A 155 -14.23 36.19 28.87
C ARG A 155 -13.55 34.90 28.42
N GLN A 156 -13.23 34.01 29.36
CA GLN A 156 -12.59 32.72 29.03
C GLN A 156 -13.51 31.85 28.15
N ALA A 157 -14.81 31.77 28.48
CA ALA A 157 -15.77 31.03 27.68
C ALA A 157 -15.90 31.64 26.26
N ALA A 158 -15.90 32.96 26.13
CA ALA A 158 -15.92 33.64 24.83
C ALA A 158 -14.66 33.33 24.00
N THR A 159 -13.48 33.35 24.61
CA THR A 159 -12.22 32.97 23.93
C THR A 159 -12.25 31.52 23.45
N LEU A 160 -12.71 30.59 24.29
CA LEU A 160 -12.81 29.18 23.91
C LEU A 160 -13.83 28.95 22.78
N ARG A 161 -14.97 29.63 22.78
CA ARG A 161 -15.94 29.57 21.67
C ARG A 161 -15.36 30.10 20.36
N ALA A 162 -14.57 31.17 20.41
CA ALA A 162 -13.86 31.66 19.23
C ALA A 162 -12.82 30.65 18.70
N SER A 163 -12.07 30.03 19.61
CA SER A 163 -11.13 28.93 19.28
C SER A 163 -11.87 27.73 18.66
N GLN A 164 -13.04 27.39 19.18
CA GLN A 164 -13.86 26.30 18.67
C GLN A 164 -14.29 26.51 17.21
N GLU A 165 -14.72 27.73 16.87
CA GLU A 165 -15.11 28.05 15.49
C GLU A 165 -13.91 27.96 14.53
N SER A 166 -12.72 28.39 14.98
CA SER A 166 -11.48 28.22 14.20
C SER A 166 -11.16 26.75 13.96
N LEU A 167 -11.22 25.91 14.99
CA LEU A 167 -10.96 24.46 14.87
C LEU A 167 -11.97 23.77 13.94
N ASN A 168 -13.24 24.16 13.99
CA ASN A 168 -14.28 23.65 13.08
C ASN A 168 -13.99 24.02 11.62
N ARG A 169 -13.49 25.24 11.38
CA ARG A 169 -13.09 25.66 10.04
C ARG A 169 -11.90 24.84 9.54
N ASP A 170 -10.86 24.69 10.34
CA ASP A 170 -9.67 23.90 9.99
C ASP A 170 -10.05 22.44 9.67
N TYR A 171 -10.96 21.86 10.46
CA TYR A 171 -11.47 20.51 10.22
C TYR A 171 -12.17 20.38 8.85
N ARG A 172 -13.04 21.34 8.49
CA ARG A 172 -13.73 21.35 7.18
C ARG A 172 -12.76 21.48 6.02
N ASP A 173 -11.70 22.29 6.18
CA ASP A 173 -10.67 22.47 5.17
C ASP A 173 -9.85 21.18 4.98
N LEU A 174 -9.45 20.52 6.07
CA LEU A 174 -8.78 19.21 6.04
C LEU A 174 -9.67 18.13 5.38
N GLN A 175 -10.96 18.10 5.73
CA GLN A 175 -11.93 17.15 5.14
C GLN A 175 -12.07 17.35 3.63
N THR A 176 -12.08 18.61 3.18
CA THR A 176 -12.16 18.95 1.75
C THR A 176 -10.91 18.49 1.01
N LYS A 177 -9.71 18.76 1.57
CA LYS A 177 -8.43 18.30 1.01
C LYS A 177 -8.35 16.78 0.92
N LYS A 178 -8.75 16.07 1.99
CA LYS A 178 -8.81 14.60 2.02
C LYS A 178 -9.69 14.06 0.89
N SER A 179 -10.88 14.64 0.73
CA SER A 179 -11.84 14.21 -0.29
C SER A 179 -11.33 14.45 -1.72
N SER A 180 -10.66 15.59 -1.96
CA SER A 180 -10.04 15.87 -3.26
C SER A 180 -8.94 14.87 -3.59
N MET A 181 -8.03 14.63 -2.64
CA MET A 181 -6.89 13.73 -2.83
C MET A 181 -7.32 12.29 -3.11
N LEU A 182 -8.34 11.79 -2.39
CA LEU A 182 -8.92 10.46 -2.65
C LEU A 182 -9.57 10.37 -4.03
N LYS A 183 -10.26 11.43 -4.47
CA LYS A 183 -10.88 11.48 -5.80
C LYS A 183 -9.83 11.50 -6.90
N GLU A 184 -8.77 12.29 -6.75
CA GLU A 184 -7.66 12.37 -7.70
C GLU A 184 -6.93 11.04 -7.81
N MET A 185 -6.59 10.40 -6.68
CA MET A 185 -5.93 9.09 -6.63
C MET A 185 -6.77 8.00 -7.32
N LYS A 186 -8.10 8.01 -7.12
CA LYS A 186 -8.99 7.09 -7.83
C LYS A 186 -9.01 7.39 -9.33
N GLY A 187 -9.09 8.67 -9.71
CA GLY A 187 -9.11 9.09 -11.11
C GLY A 187 -7.83 8.76 -11.87
N THR A 188 -6.64 8.96 -11.27
CA THR A 188 -5.36 8.59 -11.88
C THR A 188 -5.26 7.09 -12.11
N ARG A 189 -5.75 6.30 -11.15
CA ARG A 189 -5.80 4.84 -11.26
C ARG A 189 -6.73 4.37 -12.38
N GLU A 190 -7.95 4.90 -12.45
CA GLU A 190 -8.90 4.57 -13.53
C GLU A 190 -8.35 4.92 -14.92
N GLN A 191 -7.70 6.09 -15.06
CA GLN A 191 -7.06 6.48 -16.31
C GLN A 191 -5.90 5.55 -16.69
N ARG A 192 -5.14 5.05 -15.72
CA ARG A 192 -4.05 4.09 -15.96
C ARG A 192 -4.57 2.76 -16.46
N ILE A 193 -5.58 2.20 -15.78
CA ILE A 193 -6.21 0.94 -16.17
C ILE A 193 -6.77 1.04 -17.59
N LYS A 194 -7.49 2.13 -17.88
CA LYS A 194 -8.04 2.37 -19.20
C LYS A 194 -6.96 2.47 -20.29
N ARG A 195 -5.86 3.20 -20.04
CA ARG A 195 -4.74 3.28 -20.99
C ARG A 195 -4.09 1.91 -21.24
N LEU A 196 -3.93 1.10 -20.20
CA LEU A 196 -3.39 -0.25 -20.34
C LEU A 196 -4.32 -1.15 -21.16
N GLU A 197 -5.63 -1.08 -20.94
CA GLU A 197 -6.64 -1.81 -21.73
C GLU A 197 -6.65 -1.35 -23.20
N ASP A 198 -6.69 -0.05 -23.44
CA ASP A 198 -6.65 0.54 -24.79
C ASP A 198 -5.34 0.21 -25.53
N SER A 199 -4.22 0.12 -24.81
CA SER A 199 -2.91 -0.22 -25.38
C SER A 199 -2.81 -1.67 -25.85
N LYS A 200 -3.58 -2.59 -25.24
CA LYS A 200 -3.64 -4.00 -25.65
C LYS A 200 -4.49 -4.21 -26.91
N GLN A 201 -5.43 -3.30 -27.19
CA GLN A 201 -6.37 -3.43 -28.31
C GLN A 201 -5.93 -2.69 -29.57
N SER A 202 -5.06 -1.67 -29.45
CA SER A 202 -4.62 -0.85 -30.59
C SER A 202 -3.21 -1.20 -31.06
N PHE A 203 -3.01 -1.28 -32.38
CA PHE A 203 -1.70 -1.52 -33.00
C PHE A 203 -0.65 -0.47 -32.57
N THR A 204 -1.07 0.79 -32.46
CA THR A 204 -0.23 1.90 -31.95
C THR A 204 0.13 1.71 -30.48
N GLY A 205 -0.79 1.20 -29.67
CA GLY A 205 -0.56 0.83 -28.26
C GLY A 205 0.43 -0.31 -28.11
N TRP A 206 0.33 -1.33 -28.96
CA TRP A 206 1.30 -2.43 -28.99
C TRP A 206 2.71 -1.95 -29.39
N ILE A 207 2.83 -1.07 -30.38
CA ILE A 207 4.12 -0.45 -30.75
C ILE A 207 4.68 0.38 -29.59
N ALA A 208 3.86 1.21 -28.93
CA ALA A 208 4.31 1.99 -27.78
C ALA A 208 4.79 1.10 -26.62
N HIS A 209 4.07 0.00 -26.36
CA HIS A 209 4.46 -1.00 -25.36
C HIS A 209 5.80 -1.67 -25.69
N LEU A 210 6.05 -2.00 -26.95
CA LEU A 210 7.34 -2.52 -27.41
C LEU A 210 8.48 -1.51 -27.22
N ILE A 211 8.26 -0.23 -27.55
CA ILE A 211 9.26 0.84 -27.36
C ILE A 211 9.63 0.98 -25.88
N GLN A 212 8.66 0.89 -24.97
CA GLN A 212 8.87 0.98 -23.53
C GLN A 212 9.58 -0.25 -22.93
N HIS A 213 9.58 -1.39 -23.63
CA HIS A 213 10.18 -2.64 -23.16
C HIS A 213 11.24 -3.16 -24.16
N PRO A 214 12.45 -2.58 -24.18
CA PRO A 214 13.51 -2.95 -25.13
C PRO A 214 13.91 -4.43 -25.09
N ASN A 215 13.83 -5.04 -23.91
CA ASN A 215 14.14 -6.46 -23.71
C ASN A 215 13.16 -7.37 -24.47
N MET A 216 11.87 -7.01 -24.51
CA MET A 216 10.88 -7.78 -25.27
C MET A 216 11.08 -7.63 -26.77
N VAL A 217 11.39 -6.42 -27.26
CA VAL A 217 11.72 -6.20 -28.67
C VAL A 217 12.90 -7.06 -29.10
N LYS A 218 13.95 -7.10 -28.28
CA LYS A 218 15.14 -7.93 -28.55
C LYS A 218 14.79 -9.42 -28.58
N LYS A 219 13.94 -9.88 -27.66
CA LYS A 219 13.47 -11.28 -27.62
C LYS A 219 12.67 -11.63 -28.86
N TYR A 220 11.69 -10.80 -29.23
CA TYR A 220 10.90 -11.01 -30.44
C TYR A 220 11.75 -10.97 -31.70
N GLY A 221 12.71 -10.03 -31.80
CA GLY A 221 13.65 -10.00 -32.91
C GLY A 221 14.48 -11.28 -33.03
N LEU A 222 14.93 -11.83 -31.89
CA LEU A 222 15.69 -13.08 -31.86
C LEU A 222 14.82 -14.30 -32.25
N GLU A 223 13.56 -14.33 -31.82
CA GLU A 223 12.60 -15.36 -32.22
C GLU A 223 12.26 -15.26 -33.71
N MET A 224 12.05 -14.04 -34.24
CA MET A 224 11.80 -13.79 -35.66
C MET A 224 12.98 -14.22 -36.51
N GLU A 225 14.21 -13.93 -36.10
CA GLU A 225 15.41 -14.33 -36.84
C GLU A 225 15.63 -15.85 -36.80
N ARG A 226 15.36 -16.49 -35.66
CA ARG A 226 15.33 -17.96 -35.57
C ARG A 226 14.30 -18.55 -36.52
N MET A 227 13.09 -17.99 -36.55
CA MET A 227 12.02 -18.44 -37.43
C MET A 227 12.39 -18.24 -38.91
N ARG A 228 13.04 -17.12 -39.25
CA ARG A 228 13.57 -16.86 -40.59
C ARG A 228 14.60 -17.90 -41.01
N MET A 229 15.60 -18.17 -40.15
CA MET A 229 16.62 -19.18 -40.42
C MET A 229 16.02 -20.58 -40.57
N ALA A 230 15.07 -20.95 -39.71
CA ALA A 230 14.37 -22.22 -39.80
C ALA A 230 13.55 -22.32 -41.10
N MET A 231 12.83 -21.26 -41.49
CA MET A 231 12.12 -21.22 -42.77
C MET A 231 13.06 -21.33 -43.96
N THR A 232 14.23 -20.68 -43.95
CA THR A 232 15.21 -20.79 -45.03
C THR A 232 15.77 -22.20 -45.12
N ALA A 233 16.16 -22.80 -44.00
CA ALA A 233 16.69 -24.17 -43.98
C ALA A 233 15.64 -25.19 -44.44
N GLU A 234 14.38 -25.00 -44.02
CA GLU A 234 13.28 -25.86 -44.42
C GLU A 234 12.90 -25.67 -45.89
N LYS A 235 12.94 -24.43 -46.40
CA LYS A 235 12.80 -24.12 -47.83
C LYS A 235 13.88 -24.85 -48.63
N GLU A 236 15.14 -24.78 -48.22
CA GLU A 236 16.24 -25.50 -48.88
C GLU A 236 16.04 -27.01 -48.85
N ARG A 237 15.62 -27.58 -47.71
CA ARG A 237 15.32 -29.01 -47.56
C ARG A 237 14.22 -29.46 -48.50
N LEU A 238 13.12 -28.71 -48.56
CA LEU A 238 11.95 -29.03 -49.38
C LEU A 238 12.17 -28.73 -50.86
N SER A 239 13.12 -27.86 -51.20
CA SER A 239 13.54 -27.60 -52.58
C SER A 239 14.57 -28.61 -53.11
N ALA A 240 15.07 -29.53 -52.29
CA ALA A 240 15.91 -30.62 -52.74
C ALA A 240 15.08 -31.82 -53.23
N PHE A 241 15.62 -32.60 -54.15
CA PHE A 241 15.01 -33.86 -54.58
C PHE A 241 14.93 -34.83 -53.40
N HIS A 242 13.73 -35.34 -53.13
CA HIS A 242 13.46 -36.28 -52.07
C HIS A 242 12.96 -37.59 -52.67
N LYS A 243 13.50 -38.72 -52.18
CA LYS A 243 13.03 -40.04 -52.57
C LYS A 243 11.99 -40.50 -51.56
N TYR A 244 10.77 -40.69 -52.03
CA TYR A 244 9.65 -41.16 -51.23
C TYR A 244 9.71 -42.69 -51.04
N ASP A 245 8.94 -43.19 -50.08
CA ASP A 245 8.96 -44.62 -49.69
C ASP A 245 8.48 -45.56 -50.82
N ASP A 246 7.77 -45.03 -51.82
CA ASP A 246 7.35 -45.73 -53.04
C ASP A 246 8.46 -45.83 -54.11
N GLY A 247 9.62 -45.21 -53.84
CA GLY A 247 10.77 -45.19 -54.72
C GLY A 247 10.79 -44.05 -55.74
N GLN A 248 9.75 -43.21 -55.79
CA GLN A 248 9.71 -42.03 -56.68
C GLN A 248 10.61 -40.92 -56.13
N VAL A 249 11.27 -40.19 -57.04
CA VAL A 249 12.07 -39.01 -56.72
C VAL A 249 11.31 -37.79 -57.22
N ASP A 250 10.92 -36.91 -56.31
CA ASP A 250 10.23 -35.67 -56.64
C ASP A 250 10.74 -34.53 -55.74
N GLN A 251 10.47 -33.29 -56.12
CA GLN A 251 10.82 -32.10 -55.37
C GLN A 251 9.60 -31.63 -54.56
N PRO A 252 9.62 -31.76 -53.22
CA PRO A 252 8.46 -31.43 -52.37
C PRO A 252 7.95 -29.98 -52.51
N PHE A 253 8.84 -29.01 -52.80
CA PHE A 253 8.50 -27.60 -52.92
C PHE A 253 9.03 -27.02 -54.22
N LEU A 254 8.10 -26.85 -55.18
CA LEU A 254 8.35 -26.37 -56.54
C LEU A 254 7.88 -24.93 -56.70
N THR A 255 8.83 -24.01 -56.86
CA THR A 255 8.61 -22.60 -57.19
C THR A 255 9.44 -22.23 -58.43
N PRO A 256 9.11 -21.13 -59.15
CA PRO A 256 9.89 -20.70 -60.32
C PRO A 256 11.39 -20.48 -60.03
N GLU A 257 11.74 -20.20 -58.78
CA GLU A 257 13.12 -20.00 -58.31
C GLU A 257 13.84 -21.31 -57.96
N THR A 258 13.11 -22.40 -57.73
CA THR A 258 13.64 -23.66 -57.22
C THR A 258 13.52 -24.81 -58.22
N ALA A 259 12.82 -24.59 -59.33
CA ALA A 259 12.83 -25.49 -60.48
C ALA A 259 14.25 -25.55 -61.07
N ARG A 260 14.90 -26.70 -60.93
CA ARG A 260 16.18 -26.98 -61.59
C ARG A 260 15.89 -27.67 -62.93
N GLU A 261 16.54 -27.24 -64.01
CA GLU A 261 16.53 -27.94 -65.31
C GLU A 261 17.15 -29.35 -65.20
#